data_AF-A0A350YBC9-F1
#
_entry.id   AF-A0A350YBC9-F1
#
_cell.length_a   1.000
_cell.length_b   1.000
_cell.length_c   1.000
_cell.angle_alpha   90.00
_cell.angle_beta   90.00
_cell.angle_gamma   90.00
#
_symmetry.space_group_name_H-M   'P 1'
#
loop_
_entity.id
_entity.type
_entity.pdbx_description
1 polymer ?
#
loop_
_entity_poly.entity_id
_entity_poly.type
_entity_poly.pdbx_seq_one_letter_code
_entity_poly.pdbx_strand_id
1 'polypeptide(L)'
;MWRFLKRLFQDDKKLAAQDARIEQLEFRLSQLQADKTLELQQSRIDQLESKIEQLQATPTPESQQSRLDQLELTVNQLQATPTPESQQSRLDQLEKELSDKIAILEHQQVVINELSQRLEVLERQDSAAQPLTESNLSNFSLDINERLARLEQQLNLPNLSDENEFIRVTSIDKVSDISPENVYFTSLKEMLERYRLPLCYPDNTFRGDKALSREEFVQHIAALTKEIQALIEFYKSNT
;
A
#
# COMPACT_ATOMS: atom_id res chain seq x y z
N MET A 1 26.94 63.21 37.93
CA MET A 1 26.23 63.50 36.66
C MET A 1 27.13 63.34 35.44
N TRP A 2 28.30 64.00 35.35
CA TRP A 2 29.18 63.98 34.16
C TRP A 2 29.78 62.61 33.76
N ARG A 3 30.12 61.76 34.73
CA ARG A 3 30.65 60.40 34.47
C ARG A 3 29.64 59.46 33.81
N PHE A 4 28.35 59.68 34.03
CA PHE A 4 27.27 58.85 33.48
C PHE A 4 27.04 59.16 32.00
N LEU A 5 27.02 60.46 31.65
CA LEU A 5 26.93 60.92 30.26
C LEU A 5 28.12 60.44 29.41
N LYS A 6 29.34 60.44 29.96
CA LYS A 6 30.52 59.94 29.26
C LYS A 6 30.44 58.43 28.97
N ARG A 7 29.79 57.67 29.85
CA ARG A 7 29.60 56.22 29.71
C ARG A 7 28.55 55.89 28.63
N LEU A 8 27.42 56.60 28.66
CA LEU A 8 26.39 56.51 27.61
C LEU A 8 26.96 56.81 26.22
N PHE A 9 27.74 57.90 26.05
CA PHE A 9 28.39 58.20 24.77
C PHE A 9 29.44 57.16 24.34
N GLN A 10 30.08 56.48 25.29
CA GLN A 10 31.01 55.39 24.99
C GLN A 10 30.28 54.12 24.56
N ASP A 11 29.13 53.85 25.17
CA ASP A 11 28.29 52.70 24.86
C ASP A 11 27.57 52.90 23.52
N ASP A 12 27.07 54.10 23.21
CA ASP A 12 26.50 54.45 21.90
C ASP A 12 27.54 54.33 20.77
N LYS A 13 28.78 54.78 21.00
CA LYS A 13 29.87 54.60 20.03
C LYS A 13 30.25 53.14 19.82
N LYS A 14 30.18 52.32 20.88
CA LYS A 14 30.42 50.88 20.78
C LYS A 14 29.28 50.18 20.05
N LEU A 15 28.04 50.58 20.29
CA LEU A 15 26.85 50.03 19.63
C LEU A 15 26.90 50.35 18.13
N ALA A 16 27.13 51.61 17.76
CA ALA A 16 27.29 52.01 16.35
C ALA A 16 28.47 51.29 15.65
N ALA A 17 29.57 51.04 16.37
CA ALA A 17 30.70 50.29 15.83
C ALA A 17 30.40 48.79 15.69
N GLN A 18 29.52 48.24 16.53
CA GLN A 18 29.03 46.86 16.40
C GLN A 18 28.05 46.74 15.23
N ASP A 19 27.12 47.68 15.07
CA ASP A 19 26.17 47.71 13.97
C ASP A 19 26.87 47.80 12.60
N ALA A 20 27.86 48.69 12.47
CA ALA A 20 28.68 48.79 11.26
C ALA A 20 29.45 47.49 10.95
N ARG A 21 29.86 46.75 12.00
CA ARG A 21 30.55 45.47 11.84
C ARG A 21 29.58 44.34 11.48
N ILE A 22 28.35 44.37 11.99
CA ILE A 22 27.28 43.44 11.62
C ILE A 22 26.93 43.64 10.14
N GLU A 23 26.71 44.88 9.70
CA GLU A 23 26.42 45.20 8.30
C GLU A 23 27.56 44.74 7.36
N GLN A 24 28.81 44.92 7.77
CA GLN A 24 29.97 44.43 7.02
C GLN A 24 30.02 42.89 6.94
N LEU A 25 29.62 42.20 8.00
CA LEU A 25 29.58 40.73 8.04
C LEU A 25 28.44 40.18 7.19
N GLU A 26 27.27 40.81 7.22
CA GLU A 26 26.13 40.47 6.37
C GLU A 26 26.46 40.65 4.88
N PHE A 27 27.15 41.75 4.53
CA PHE A 27 27.64 41.96 3.17
C PHE A 27 28.63 40.87 2.73
N ARG A 28 29.58 40.48 3.59
CA ARG A 28 30.51 39.38 3.30
C ARG A 28 29.81 38.03 3.17
N LEU A 29 28.81 37.76 4.01
CA LEU A 29 28.02 36.54 3.91
C LEU A 29 27.24 36.49 2.59
N SER A 30 26.66 37.61 2.16
CA SER A 30 25.99 37.72 0.86
C SER A 30 26.94 37.48 -0.32
N GLN A 31 28.14 38.07 -0.27
CA GLN A 31 29.20 37.84 -1.28
C GLN A 31 29.63 36.37 -1.34
N LEU A 32 29.87 35.73 -0.18
CA LEU A 32 30.25 34.31 -0.13
C LEU A 32 29.13 33.38 -0.58
N GLN A 33 27.86 33.73 -0.33
CA GLN A 33 26.72 32.98 -0.85
C GLN A 33 26.63 33.10 -2.37
N ALA A 34 26.89 34.29 -2.94
CA ALA A 34 26.94 34.50 -4.39
C ALA A 34 28.07 33.69 -5.05
N ASP A 35 29.28 33.68 -4.48
CA ASP A 35 30.40 32.88 -4.98
C ASP A 35 30.09 31.38 -4.99
N LYS A 36 29.47 30.87 -3.91
CA LYS A 36 29.04 29.46 -3.86
C LYS A 36 28.01 29.12 -4.93
N THR A 37 27.10 30.05 -5.25
CA THR A 37 26.14 29.82 -6.34
C THR A 37 26.80 29.85 -7.71
N LEU A 38 27.83 30.69 -7.90
CA LEU A 38 28.62 30.74 -9.15
C LEU A 38 29.41 29.45 -9.38
N GLU A 39 30.08 28.90 -8.36
CA GLU A 39 30.80 27.62 -8.48
C GLU A 39 29.87 26.47 -8.85
N LEU A 40 28.67 26.41 -8.23
CA LEU A 40 27.68 25.39 -8.56
C LEU A 40 27.15 25.54 -9.99
N GLN A 41 26.93 26.77 -10.45
CA GLN A 41 26.53 27.03 -11.83
C GLN A 41 27.63 26.65 -12.82
N GLN A 42 28.90 26.94 -12.51
CA GLN A 42 30.03 26.59 -13.36
C GLN A 42 30.18 25.07 -13.49
N SER A 43 30.09 24.33 -12.38
CA SER A 43 30.11 22.86 -12.42
C SER A 43 28.96 22.28 -13.25
N ARG A 44 27.78 22.92 -13.21
CA ARG A 44 26.63 22.50 -14.03
C ARG A 44 26.87 22.77 -15.52
N ILE A 45 27.54 23.86 -15.87
CA ILE A 45 27.91 24.17 -17.26
C ILE A 45 28.91 23.12 -17.77
N ASP A 46 29.97 22.82 -17.02
CA ASP A 46 30.97 21.82 -17.43
C ASP A 46 30.34 20.42 -17.66
N GLN A 47 29.37 20.03 -16.81
CA GLN A 47 28.61 18.79 -17.00
C GLN A 47 27.77 18.80 -18.28
N LEU A 48 27.17 19.94 -18.63
CA LEU A 48 26.38 20.08 -19.84
C LEU A 48 27.27 20.11 -21.08
N GLU A 49 28.43 20.76 -21.02
CA GLU A 49 29.41 20.77 -22.11
C GLU A 49 29.93 19.35 -22.40
N SER A 50 30.30 18.59 -21.36
CA SER A 50 30.68 17.18 -21.51
C SER A 50 29.55 16.33 -22.12
N LYS A 51 28.30 16.58 -21.73
CA LYS A 51 27.13 15.87 -22.29
C LYS A 51 26.87 16.24 -23.75
N ILE A 52 27.10 17.50 -24.12
CA ILE A 52 26.99 17.97 -25.50
C ILE A 52 28.07 17.32 -26.36
N GLU A 53 29.31 17.22 -25.87
CA GLU A 53 30.42 16.56 -26.58
C GLU A 53 30.14 15.07 -26.82
N GLN A 54 29.60 14.36 -25.82
CA GLN A 54 29.14 12.97 -25.99
C GLN A 54 28.03 12.83 -27.04
N LEU A 55 27.15 13.82 -27.16
CA LEU A 55 26.06 13.83 -28.14
C LEU A 55 26.54 14.25 -29.55
N GLN A 56 27.66 14.99 -29.64
CA GLN A 56 28.24 15.48 -30.90
C GLN A 56 29.32 14.56 -31.48
N ALA A 57 29.76 13.53 -30.74
CA ALA A 57 30.62 12.48 -31.30
C ALA A 57 29.90 11.82 -32.49
N THR A 58 30.43 12.06 -33.70
CA THR A 58 29.88 11.59 -34.98
C THR A 58 29.63 10.07 -34.96
N PRO A 59 28.39 9.58 -35.17
CA PRO A 59 28.10 8.15 -35.13
C PRO A 59 28.72 7.43 -36.32
N THR A 60 29.59 6.46 -36.04
CA THR A 60 30.22 5.56 -37.02
C THR A 60 29.16 4.80 -37.84
N PRO A 61 29.37 4.54 -39.14
CA PRO A 61 28.40 3.84 -40.00
C PRO A 61 27.99 2.46 -39.47
N GLU A 62 28.84 1.78 -38.69
CA GLU A 62 28.49 0.51 -38.02
C GLU A 62 27.38 0.66 -36.97
N SER A 63 27.34 1.79 -36.24
CA SER A 63 26.29 2.10 -35.26
C SER A 63 24.96 2.41 -35.95
N GLN A 64 25.01 3.11 -37.09
CA GLN A 64 23.82 3.38 -37.89
C GLN A 64 23.25 2.10 -38.52
N GLN A 65 24.12 1.21 -39.01
CA GLN A 65 23.71 -0.08 -39.56
C GLN A 65 23.11 -0.98 -38.47
N SER A 66 23.74 -1.06 -37.29
CA SER A 66 23.18 -1.80 -36.16
C SER A 66 21.84 -1.23 -35.69
N ARG A 67 21.64 0.10 -35.76
CA ARG A 67 20.33 0.72 -35.49
C ARG A 67 19.29 0.39 -36.56
N LEU A 68 19.68 0.33 -37.83
CA LEU A 68 18.77 -0.10 -38.92
C LEU A 68 18.37 -1.57 -38.73
N ASP A 69 19.32 -2.45 -38.42
CA ASP A 69 19.04 -3.87 -38.17
C ASP A 69 18.15 -4.07 -36.92
N GLN A 70 18.36 -3.28 -35.86
CA GLN A 70 17.49 -3.27 -34.68
C GLN A 70 16.10 -2.72 -34.98
N LEU A 71 15.98 -1.70 -35.83
CA LEU A 71 14.69 -1.17 -36.26
C LEU A 71 13.94 -2.17 -37.13
N GLU A 72 14.63 -2.91 -38.00
CA GLU A 72 14.05 -3.97 -38.82
C GLU A 72 13.53 -5.13 -37.95
N LEU A 73 14.30 -5.53 -36.94
CA LEU A 73 13.85 -6.48 -35.91
C LEU A 73 12.64 -5.95 -35.12
N THR A 74 12.63 -4.67 -34.77
CA THR A 74 11.51 -4.04 -34.04
C THR A 74 10.26 -3.97 -34.91
N VAL A 75 10.38 -3.62 -36.20
CA VAL A 75 9.26 -3.59 -37.15
C VAL A 75 8.68 -4.98 -37.36
N ASN A 76 9.52 -6.01 -37.50
CA ASN A 76 9.07 -7.39 -37.62
C ASN A 76 8.39 -7.91 -36.34
N GLN A 77 8.82 -7.44 -35.17
CA GLN A 77 8.16 -7.73 -33.89
C GLN A 77 6.84 -6.95 -33.70
N LEU A 78 6.74 -5.72 -34.22
CA LEU A 78 5.51 -4.93 -34.19
C LEU A 78 4.46 -5.43 -35.19
N GLN A 79 4.88 -5.98 -36.34
CA GLN A 79 4.01 -6.77 -37.24
C GLN A 79 3.45 -8.03 -36.57
N ALA A 80 3.98 -8.41 -35.39
CA ALA A 80 3.50 -9.49 -34.54
C ALA A 80 2.75 -9.01 -33.26
N THR A 81 2.12 -7.83 -33.28
CA THR A 81 1.25 -7.33 -32.18
C THR A 81 -0.17 -6.97 -32.64
N PRO A 82 -1.20 -7.04 -31.75
CA PRO A 82 -2.52 -7.57 -32.06
C PRO A 82 -3.45 -6.56 -32.76
N THR A 83 -4.27 -7.09 -33.66
CA THR A 83 -5.25 -6.43 -34.52
C THR A 83 -6.20 -5.50 -33.71
N PRO A 84 -6.70 -4.38 -34.27
CA PRO A 84 -7.74 -3.53 -33.66
C PRO A 84 -8.99 -4.29 -33.15
N GLU A 85 -9.28 -5.48 -33.69
CA GLU A 85 -10.29 -6.40 -33.16
C GLU A 85 -10.05 -6.80 -31.70
N SER A 86 -8.78 -6.94 -31.26
CA SER A 86 -8.42 -7.27 -29.88
C SER A 86 -8.66 -6.12 -28.90
N GLN A 87 -8.57 -4.87 -29.37
CA GLN A 87 -8.89 -3.69 -28.55
C GLN A 87 -10.41 -3.53 -28.46
N GLN A 88 -11.14 -3.77 -29.57
CA GLN A 88 -12.60 -3.74 -29.58
C GLN A 88 -13.18 -4.85 -28.70
N SER A 89 -12.67 -6.09 -28.79
CA SER A 89 -13.12 -7.19 -27.93
C SER A 89 -12.87 -6.93 -26.45
N ARG A 90 -11.80 -6.19 -26.12
CA ARG A 90 -11.48 -5.81 -24.74
C ARG A 90 -12.38 -4.69 -24.24
N LEU A 91 -12.80 -3.76 -25.09
CA LEU A 91 -13.82 -2.77 -24.77
C LEU A 91 -15.18 -3.45 -24.56
N ASP A 92 -15.59 -4.36 -25.44
CA ASP A 92 -16.85 -5.09 -25.30
C ASP A 92 -16.88 -5.94 -24.02
N GLN A 93 -15.74 -6.54 -23.64
CA GLN A 93 -15.60 -7.25 -22.35
C GLN A 93 -15.75 -6.32 -21.15
N LEU A 94 -15.13 -5.14 -21.19
CA LEU A 94 -15.24 -4.16 -20.12
C LEU A 94 -16.65 -3.58 -20.00
N GLU A 95 -17.32 -3.33 -21.12
CA GLU A 95 -18.72 -2.88 -21.13
C GLU A 95 -19.64 -3.94 -20.52
N LYS A 96 -19.43 -5.21 -20.86
CA LYS A 96 -20.16 -6.32 -20.25
C LYS A 96 -19.91 -6.43 -18.74
N GLU A 97 -18.65 -6.37 -18.33
CA GLU A 97 -18.28 -6.44 -16.91
C GLU A 97 -18.88 -5.27 -16.11
N LEU A 98 -18.92 -4.08 -16.71
CA LEU A 98 -19.50 -2.88 -16.10
C LEU A 98 -21.04 -3.03 -15.98
N SER A 99 -21.70 -3.59 -16.98
CA SER A 99 -23.13 -3.91 -16.94
C SER A 99 -23.45 -4.93 -15.83
N ASP A 100 -22.66 -5.99 -15.72
CA ASP A 100 -22.85 -7.02 -14.69
C ASP A 100 -22.65 -6.44 -13.28
N LYS A 101 -21.66 -5.56 -13.09
CA LYS A 101 -21.45 -4.85 -11.82
C LYS A 101 -22.61 -3.91 -11.48
N ILE A 102 -23.18 -3.19 -12.46
CA ILE A 102 -24.36 -2.34 -12.22
C ILE A 102 -25.55 -3.18 -11.75
N ALA A 103 -25.81 -4.31 -12.40
CA ALA A 103 -26.92 -5.20 -12.01
C ALA A 103 -26.77 -5.73 -10.58
N ILE A 104 -25.54 -6.06 -10.16
CA ILE A 104 -25.25 -6.47 -8.79
C ILE A 104 -25.52 -5.32 -7.80
N LEU A 105 -25.06 -4.10 -8.11
CA LEU A 105 -25.28 -2.94 -7.25
C LEU A 105 -26.76 -2.58 -7.12
N GLU A 106 -27.53 -2.67 -8.20
CA GLU A 106 -28.98 -2.47 -8.17
C GLU A 106 -29.67 -3.52 -7.29
N HIS A 107 -29.26 -4.79 -7.39
CA HIS A 107 -29.78 -5.84 -6.54
C HIS A 107 -29.43 -5.60 -5.06
N GLN A 108 -28.19 -5.23 -4.75
CA GLN A 108 -27.77 -4.88 -3.40
C GLN A 108 -28.58 -3.70 -2.83
N GLN A 109 -28.90 -2.69 -3.64
CA GLN A 109 -29.73 -1.58 -3.22
C GLN A 109 -31.16 -2.00 -2.86
N VAL A 110 -31.75 -2.97 -3.59
CA VAL A 110 -33.06 -3.54 -3.25
C VAL A 110 -33.00 -4.30 -1.92
N VAL A 111 -31.96 -5.12 -1.71
CA VAL A 111 -31.76 -5.87 -0.45
C VAL A 111 -31.60 -4.91 0.73
N ILE A 112 -30.82 -3.83 0.58
CA ILE A 112 -30.67 -2.81 1.61
C ILE A 112 -32.01 -2.19 1.95
N ASN A 113 -32.81 -1.80 0.95
CA ASN A 113 -34.12 -1.21 1.19
C ASN A 113 -35.07 -2.18 1.93
N GLU A 114 -35.03 -3.47 1.58
CA GLU A 114 -35.83 -4.49 2.25
C GLU A 114 -35.37 -4.72 3.71
N LEU A 115 -34.06 -4.75 3.95
CA LEU A 115 -33.51 -4.85 5.31
C LEU A 115 -33.83 -3.62 6.16
N SER A 116 -33.78 -2.42 5.58
CA SER A 116 -34.20 -1.20 6.28
C SER A 116 -35.68 -1.24 6.67
N GLN A 117 -36.56 -1.72 5.79
CA GLN A 117 -37.99 -1.91 6.12
C GLN A 117 -38.19 -2.95 7.23
N ARG A 118 -37.46 -4.06 7.19
CA ARG A 118 -37.54 -5.12 8.21
C ARG A 118 -37.01 -4.64 9.57
N LEU A 119 -35.93 -3.86 9.58
CA LEU A 119 -35.41 -3.21 10.79
C LEU A 119 -36.44 -2.26 11.39
N GLU A 120 -37.11 -1.47 10.57
CA GLU A 120 -38.17 -0.56 11.04
C GLU A 120 -39.36 -1.31 11.67
N VAL A 121 -39.69 -2.51 11.17
CA VAL A 121 -40.72 -3.37 11.78
C VAL A 121 -40.27 -3.96 13.13
N LEU A 122 -39.00 -4.35 13.23
CA LEU A 122 -38.43 -4.92 14.46
C LEU A 122 -38.30 -3.88 15.58
N GLU A 123 -37.86 -2.66 15.26
CA GLU A 123 -37.80 -1.56 16.24
C GLU A 123 -39.19 -1.20 16.81
N ARG A 124 -40.26 -1.39 16.03
CA ARG A 124 -41.64 -1.21 16.50
C ARG A 124 -42.11 -2.37 17.40
N GLN A 125 -41.54 -3.57 17.27
CA GLN A 125 -41.91 -4.75 18.08
C GLN A 125 -41.27 -4.75 19.48
N ASP A 126 -40.09 -4.14 19.66
CA ASP A 126 -39.43 -4.00 20.98
C ASP A 126 -40.19 -3.06 21.96
N SER A 127 -41.19 -2.31 21.48
CA SER A 127 -42.08 -1.52 22.36
C SER A 127 -43.10 -2.36 23.14
N ALA A 128 -43.20 -3.67 22.90
CA ALA A 128 -44.07 -4.59 23.64
C ALA A 128 -43.25 -5.56 24.52
N ALA A 129 -42.58 -5.04 25.55
CA ALA A 129 -41.72 -5.82 26.44
C ALA A 129 -42.44 -7.01 27.12
N GLN A 130 -42.00 -8.24 26.84
CA GLN A 130 -42.26 -9.44 27.65
C GLN A 130 -40.95 -9.91 28.32
N PRO A 131 -41.01 -10.47 29.55
CA PRO A 131 -39.81 -10.75 30.35
C PRO A 131 -38.97 -11.90 29.79
N LEU A 132 -37.66 -11.68 29.71
CA LEU A 132 -36.67 -12.63 29.18
C LEU A 132 -36.36 -13.74 30.21
N THR A 133 -36.63 -15.00 29.88
CA THR A 133 -36.23 -16.19 30.64
C THR A 133 -35.04 -16.91 29.99
N GLU A 134 -34.23 -17.63 30.78
CA GLU A 134 -32.97 -18.27 30.35
C GLU A 134 -33.10 -19.26 29.18
N SER A 135 -34.27 -19.88 28.99
CA SER A 135 -34.57 -20.74 27.83
C SER A 135 -34.61 -19.97 26.51
N ASN A 136 -34.83 -18.65 26.54
CA ASN A 136 -34.80 -17.83 25.34
C ASN A 136 -33.36 -17.56 24.89
N LEU A 137 -32.35 -17.55 25.77
CA LEU A 137 -30.97 -17.23 25.39
C LEU A 137 -30.32 -18.33 24.54
N SER A 138 -30.59 -19.60 24.84
CA SER A 138 -30.08 -20.73 24.05
C SER A 138 -30.80 -20.85 22.69
N ASN A 139 -32.12 -20.63 22.66
CA ASN A 139 -32.90 -20.64 21.43
C ASN A 139 -32.57 -19.44 20.52
N PHE A 140 -32.28 -18.27 21.09
CA PHE A 140 -31.87 -17.09 20.34
C PHE A 140 -30.46 -17.24 19.74
N SER A 141 -29.55 -17.91 20.47
CA SER A 141 -28.20 -18.19 19.98
C SER A 141 -28.19 -19.17 18.79
N LEU A 142 -29.10 -20.15 18.76
CA LEU A 142 -29.27 -21.05 17.61
C LEU A 142 -29.88 -20.32 16.40
N ASP A 143 -30.87 -19.46 16.61
CA ASP A 143 -31.52 -18.68 15.54
C ASP A 143 -30.56 -17.68 14.87
N ILE A 144 -29.67 -17.04 15.63
CA ILE A 144 -28.68 -16.10 15.09
C ILE A 144 -27.69 -16.81 14.15
N ASN A 145 -27.19 -17.99 14.54
CA ASN A 145 -26.23 -18.72 13.72
C ASN A 145 -26.86 -19.22 12.41
N GLU A 146 -28.11 -19.66 12.45
CA GLU A 146 -28.84 -20.09 11.24
C GLU A 146 -29.20 -18.91 10.33
N ARG A 147 -29.49 -17.74 10.91
CA ARG A 147 -29.76 -16.49 10.17
C ARG A 147 -28.50 -15.89 9.55
N LEU A 148 -27.35 -15.98 10.23
CA LEU A 148 -26.06 -15.56 9.68
C LEU A 148 -25.69 -16.38 8.43
N ALA A 149 -25.80 -17.71 8.50
CA ALA A 149 -25.51 -18.59 7.37
C ALA A 149 -26.41 -18.29 6.14
N ARG A 150 -27.68 -17.92 6.37
CA ARG A 150 -28.61 -17.55 5.29
C ARG A 150 -28.31 -16.17 4.68
N LEU A 151 -27.82 -15.22 5.49
CA LEU A 151 -27.45 -13.88 5.01
C LEU A 151 -26.14 -13.92 4.18
N GLU A 152 -25.18 -14.75 4.58
CA GLU A 152 -23.97 -15.01 3.79
C GLU A 152 -24.32 -15.59 2.42
N GLN A 153 -25.29 -16.51 2.37
CA GLN A 153 -25.78 -17.11 1.13
C GLN A 153 -26.57 -16.15 0.24
N GLN A 154 -27.30 -15.18 0.81
CA GLN A 154 -28.12 -14.22 0.08
C GLN A 154 -27.35 -13.04 -0.50
N LEU A 155 -26.27 -12.60 0.14
CA LEU A 155 -25.51 -11.43 -0.30
C LEU A 155 -24.51 -11.73 -1.43
N ASN A 156 -24.33 -13.01 -1.79
CA ASN A 156 -23.29 -13.49 -2.72
C ASN A 156 -21.97 -12.73 -2.52
N LEU A 157 -21.66 -12.43 -1.24
CA LEU A 157 -20.34 -12.01 -0.82
C LEU A 157 -19.42 -13.10 -1.37
N PRO A 158 -18.32 -12.76 -2.07
CA PRO A 158 -17.35 -13.78 -2.42
C PRO A 158 -17.07 -14.49 -1.11
N ASN A 159 -17.36 -15.80 -1.10
CA ASN A 159 -16.95 -16.62 0.01
C ASN A 159 -15.45 -16.44 0.07
N LEU A 160 -14.95 -15.64 1.02
CA LEU A 160 -13.52 -15.34 1.15
C LEU A 160 -12.73 -16.61 1.51
N SER A 161 -13.38 -17.77 1.54
CA SER A 161 -12.82 -19.03 1.99
C SER A 161 -12.42 -20.02 0.90
N ASP A 162 -12.47 -19.75 -0.41
CA ASP A 162 -12.20 -20.86 -1.36
C ASP A 162 -11.17 -20.62 -2.49
N GLU A 163 -10.88 -19.40 -2.94
CA GLU A 163 -9.87 -19.20 -4.02
C GLU A 163 -8.63 -18.37 -3.61
N ASN A 164 -8.69 -17.63 -2.52
CA ASN A 164 -7.59 -16.82 -1.99
C ASN A 164 -7.22 -17.14 -0.53
N GLU A 165 -7.72 -18.25 0.01
CA GLU A 165 -7.42 -18.59 1.40
C GLU A 165 -5.98 -19.09 1.51
N PHE A 166 -5.15 -18.32 2.21
CA PHE A 166 -3.82 -18.77 2.58
C PHE A 166 -3.91 -20.08 3.36
N ILE A 167 -3.08 -21.04 2.98
CA ILE A 167 -3.05 -22.36 3.61
C ILE A 167 -2.12 -22.37 4.82
N ARG A 168 -2.48 -23.20 5.80
CA ARG A 168 -1.60 -23.50 6.94
C ARG A 168 -0.62 -24.59 6.53
N VAL A 169 0.66 -24.27 6.68
CA VAL A 169 1.74 -25.22 6.44
C VAL A 169 2.35 -25.61 7.79
N THR A 170 2.42 -26.91 8.07
CA THR A 170 2.89 -27.42 9.37
C THR A 170 4.42 -27.41 9.53
N SER A 171 5.16 -27.22 8.44
CA SER A 171 6.62 -27.10 8.47
C SER A 171 7.12 -26.34 7.26
N ILE A 172 8.14 -25.50 7.44
CA ILE A 172 8.70 -24.66 6.39
C ILE A 172 9.26 -25.47 5.21
N ASP A 173 9.65 -26.73 5.43
CA ASP A 173 10.17 -27.62 4.38
C ASP A 173 9.15 -27.94 3.28
N LYS A 174 7.86 -27.68 3.53
CA LYS A 174 6.79 -27.85 2.53
C LYS A 174 6.62 -26.61 1.63
N VAL A 175 7.28 -25.51 1.95
CA VAL A 175 7.19 -24.26 1.18
C VAL A 175 8.15 -24.34 0.00
N SER A 176 7.63 -24.26 -1.22
CA SER A 176 8.39 -24.61 -2.43
C SER A 176 9.39 -23.57 -2.92
N ASP A 177 9.19 -22.30 -2.56
CA ASP A 177 9.94 -21.14 -3.07
C ASP A 177 10.90 -20.52 -2.04
N ILE A 178 11.04 -21.14 -0.86
CA ILE A 178 11.91 -20.68 0.21
C ILE A 178 12.96 -21.76 0.50
N SER A 179 14.24 -21.43 0.27
CA SER A 179 15.36 -22.31 0.58
C SER A 179 15.91 -22.07 2.00
N PRO A 180 16.60 -23.05 2.62
CA PRO A 180 17.27 -22.87 3.91
C PRO A 180 18.31 -21.73 3.95
N GLU A 181 18.83 -21.34 2.79
CA GLU A 181 19.80 -20.24 2.64
C GLU A 181 19.13 -18.85 2.57
N ASN A 182 17.79 -18.79 2.47
CA ASN A 182 17.04 -17.55 2.36
C ASN A 182 17.08 -16.76 3.69
N VAL A 183 17.27 -15.44 3.61
CA VAL A 183 17.32 -14.53 4.78
C VAL A 183 16.05 -14.60 5.64
N TYR A 184 14.89 -14.88 5.03
CA TYR A 184 13.60 -14.95 5.73
C TYR A 184 13.28 -16.35 6.29
N PHE A 185 14.11 -17.35 6.03
CA PHE A 185 13.85 -18.74 6.39
C PHE A 185 13.55 -18.91 7.89
N THR A 186 14.42 -18.36 8.75
CA THR A 186 14.28 -18.48 10.21
C THR A 186 12.98 -17.83 10.71
N SER A 187 12.66 -16.62 10.23
CA SER A 187 11.45 -15.90 10.65
C SER A 187 10.18 -16.61 10.17
N LEU A 188 10.16 -17.06 8.92
CA LEU A 188 9.02 -17.81 8.37
C LEU A 188 8.84 -19.15 9.10
N LYS A 189 9.92 -19.81 9.47
CA LYS A 189 9.87 -21.06 10.23
C LYS A 189 9.15 -20.87 11.57
N GLU A 190 9.50 -19.83 12.31
CA GLU A 190 8.82 -19.51 13.57
C GLU A 190 7.33 -19.19 13.34
N MET A 191 7.02 -18.37 12.35
CA MET A 191 5.65 -17.98 12.03
C MET A 191 4.76 -19.18 11.65
N LEU A 192 5.28 -20.09 10.82
CA LEU A 192 4.55 -21.28 10.36
C LEU A 192 4.46 -22.36 11.44
N GLU A 193 5.58 -22.71 12.08
CA GLU A 193 5.64 -23.87 12.98
C GLU A 193 5.17 -23.55 14.39
N ARG A 194 5.52 -22.37 14.92
CA ARG A 194 5.19 -21.97 16.30
C ARG A 194 3.87 -21.24 16.38
N TYR A 195 3.65 -20.27 15.49
CA TYR A 195 2.45 -19.42 15.50
C TYR A 195 1.34 -19.93 14.59
N ARG A 196 1.59 -20.98 13.78
CA ARG A 196 0.60 -21.64 12.93
C ARG A 196 -0.14 -20.69 11.99
N LEU A 197 0.55 -19.64 11.54
CA LEU A 197 -0.05 -18.63 10.67
C LEU A 197 -0.25 -19.15 9.24
N PRO A 198 -1.43 -18.95 8.65
CA PRO A 198 -1.64 -19.21 7.22
C PRO A 198 -1.01 -18.09 6.40
N LEU A 199 0.17 -18.36 5.84
CA LEU A 199 0.95 -17.40 5.05
C LEU A 199 1.22 -17.87 3.62
N CYS A 200 0.99 -19.14 3.31
CA CYS A 200 1.32 -19.71 2.01
C CYS A 200 0.10 -19.73 1.10
N TYR A 201 0.31 -19.57 -0.20
CA TYR A 201 -0.73 -19.78 -1.21
C TYR A 201 -1.06 -21.27 -1.36
N PRO A 202 -2.21 -21.63 -1.97
CA PRO A 202 -2.61 -23.03 -2.16
C PRO A 202 -1.60 -23.91 -2.91
N ASP A 203 -0.69 -23.31 -3.66
CA ASP A 203 0.43 -23.97 -4.35
C ASP A 203 1.67 -24.21 -3.45
N ASN A 204 1.55 -23.97 -2.14
CA ASN A 204 2.64 -24.01 -1.16
C ASN A 204 3.77 -23.00 -1.41
N THR A 205 3.48 -21.87 -2.06
CA THR A 205 4.45 -20.77 -2.20
C THR A 205 4.23 -19.69 -1.15
N PHE A 206 5.29 -18.98 -0.76
CA PHE A 206 5.22 -17.77 0.08
C PHE A 206 5.18 -16.48 -0.76
N ARG A 207 5.84 -16.48 -1.93
CA ARG A 207 5.94 -15.37 -2.90
C ARG A 207 6.56 -14.11 -2.32
N GLY A 208 7.65 -14.26 -1.56
CA GLY A 208 8.34 -13.16 -0.89
C GLY A 208 9.01 -12.14 -1.82
N ASP A 209 9.09 -12.44 -3.12
CA ASP A 209 9.56 -11.56 -4.19
C ASP A 209 8.47 -10.65 -4.76
N LYS A 210 7.20 -10.92 -4.47
CA LYS A 210 6.06 -10.11 -4.91
C LYS A 210 5.66 -9.07 -3.88
N ALA A 211 5.19 -7.92 -4.38
CA ALA A 211 4.59 -6.90 -3.52
C ALA A 211 3.28 -7.44 -2.94
N LEU A 212 3.12 -7.32 -1.62
CA LEU A 212 1.91 -7.71 -0.90
C LEU A 212 0.75 -6.76 -1.24
N SER A 213 -0.40 -7.31 -1.61
CA SER A 213 -1.61 -6.52 -1.83
C SER A 213 -2.20 -6.04 -0.50
N ARG A 214 -2.98 -4.96 -0.55
CA ARG A 214 -3.66 -4.44 0.65
C ARG A 214 -4.63 -5.47 1.23
N GLU A 215 -5.26 -6.27 0.37
CA GLU A 215 -6.19 -7.32 0.77
C GLU A 215 -5.46 -8.47 1.46
N GLU A 216 -4.36 -8.94 0.88
CA GLU A 216 -3.52 -10.00 1.45
C GLU A 216 -2.98 -9.61 2.83
N PHE A 217 -2.51 -8.37 2.98
CA PHE A 217 -2.07 -7.85 4.26
C PHE A 217 -3.17 -7.91 5.35
N VAL A 218 -4.39 -7.46 5.02
CA VAL A 218 -5.52 -7.48 5.96
C VAL A 218 -5.87 -8.90 6.36
N GLN A 219 -5.84 -9.85 5.41
CA GLN A 219 -6.10 -11.26 5.69
C GLN A 219 -5.07 -11.86 6.66
N HIS A 220 -3.77 -11.62 6.43
CA HIS A 220 -2.72 -12.10 7.33
C HIS A 220 -2.85 -11.55 8.75
N ILE A 221 -3.15 -10.25 8.90
CA ILE A 221 -3.33 -9.62 10.21
C ILE A 221 -4.60 -10.12 10.89
N ALA A 222 -5.69 -10.32 10.15
CA ALA A 222 -6.92 -10.90 10.69
C ALA A 222 -6.70 -12.33 11.20
N ALA A 223 -5.99 -13.16 10.43
CA ALA A 223 -5.64 -14.53 10.81
C ALA A 223 -4.75 -14.56 12.06
N LEU A 224 -3.72 -13.70 12.12
CA LEU A 224 -2.86 -13.55 13.30
C LEU A 224 -3.66 -13.16 14.54
N THR A 225 -4.56 -12.20 14.40
CA THR A 225 -5.40 -11.73 15.52
C THR A 225 -6.30 -12.86 16.05
N LYS A 226 -6.88 -13.66 15.15
CA LYS A 226 -7.70 -14.82 15.50
C LYS A 226 -6.91 -15.88 16.27
N GLU A 227 -5.68 -16.18 15.84
CA GLU A 227 -4.82 -17.15 16.55
C GLU A 227 -4.38 -16.65 17.93
N ILE A 228 -4.00 -15.37 18.04
CA ILE A 228 -3.66 -14.79 19.35
C ILE A 228 -4.86 -14.87 20.29
N GLN A 229 -6.06 -14.54 19.81
CA GLN A 229 -7.27 -14.59 20.62
C GLN A 229 -7.57 -16.02 21.09
N ALA A 230 -7.47 -17.01 20.19
CA ALA A 230 -7.63 -18.42 20.53
C ALA A 230 -6.61 -18.88 21.58
N LEU A 231 -5.36 -18.44 21.47
CA LEU A 231 -4.30 -18.74 22.42
C LEU A 231 -4.60 -18.13 23.80
N ILE A 232 -5.06 -16.89 23.85
CA ILE A 232 -5.45 -16.22 25.10
C ILE A 232 -6.63 -16.94 25.77
N GLU A 233 -7.66 -17.32 25.00
CA GLU A 233 -8.82 -18.06 25.51
C GLU A 233 -8.44 -19.45 26.03
N PHE A 234 -7.55 -20.15 25.34
CA PHE A 234 -6.98 -21.42 25.79
C PHE A 234 -6.27 -21.29 27.14
N TYR A 235 -5.49 -20.22 27.34
CA TYR A 235 -4.82 -20.00 28.63
C TYR A 235 -5.78 -19.57 29.74
N LYS A 236 -6.80 -18.76 29.43
CA LYS A 236 -7.82 -18.34 30.40
C LYS A 236 -8.71 -19.49 30.87
N SER A 237 -9.06 -20.41 29.99
CA SER A 237 -9.91 -21.57 30.33
C SER A 237 -9.19 -22.65 31.15
N ASN A 238 -7.86 -22.62 31.17
CA ASN A 238 -7.01 -23.56 31.92
C ASN A 238 -6.42 -22.98 33.22
N THR A 239 -6.86 -21.79 33.63
CA THR A 239 -6.56 -21.14 34.93
C THR A 239 -7.82 -20.98 35.75
#